data_AF-A0A1D2QUQ8-F1
#
_entry.id   AF-A0A1D2QUQ8-F1
#
_cell.length_a   1.000
_cell.length_b   1.000
_cell.length_c   1.000
_cell.angle_alpha   90.00
_cell.angle_beta   90.00
_cell.angle_gamma   90.00
#
_symmetry.space_group_name_H-M   'P 1'
#
loop_
_entity.id
_entity.type
_entity.pdbx_description
1 polymer ?
#
loop_
_entity_poly.entity_id
_entity_poly.type
_entity_poly.pdbx_seq_one_letter_code
_entity_poly.pdbx_strand_id
1 'polypeptide(L)'
;MAKEWILNSAMNRFQLNFKRNVGAVSDEIRKCAPKSRGDWKQYYFTEVRSKEHIEELGRKRHIKITEVISAEVENITEDDCIEYMYKMVIDRTYDGYTTEIKTIYGQLQEMLGVKIEPAPDEWDRLYNVDFFIKINDKYIGLQIKPASGVSHIPQIFKEYSLQAKTHKKFTEKFGGKVFYIISIKKGDKKTISNKEVIDEIKSEIDKLKP
;
A
#
# COMPACT_ATOMS: atom_id res chain seq x y z
N MET A 1 14.83 0.81 23.22
CA MET A 1 14.13 0.15 22.09
C MET A 1 12.74 -0.35 22.47
N ALA A 2 12.57 -1.30 23.42
CA ALA A 2 11.22 -1.78 23.80
C ALA A 2 10.26 -0.69 24.32
N LYS A 3 10.73 0.18 25.24
CA LYS A 3 9.91 1.28 25.78
C LYS A 3 9.47 2.29 24.70
N GLU A 4 10.38 2.60 23.78
CA GLU A 4 10.13 3.59 22.73
C GLU A 4 9.02 3.13 21.77
N TRP A 5 8.98 1.83 21.45
CA TRP A 5 7.90 1.26 20.65
C TRP A 5 6.53 1.46 21.33
N ILE A 6 6.38 1.17 22.62
CA ILE A 6 5.12 1.38 23.35
C ILE A 6 4.73 2.86 23.36
N LEU A 7 5.70 3.75 23.63
CA LEU A 7 5.47 5.19 23.65
C LEU A 7 5.01 5.71 22.28
N ASN A 8 5.64 5.25 21.20
CA ASN A 8 5.28 5.65 19.84
C ASN A 8 3.92 5.07 19.40
N SER A 9 3.63 3.81 19.72
CA SER A 9 2.33 3.20 19.47
C SER A 9 1.20 3.97 20.14
N ALA A 10 1.37 4.35 21.41
CA ALA A 10 0.38 5.17 22.12
C ALA A 10 0.24 6.58 21.52
N MET A 11 1.36 7.23 21.14
CA MET A 11 1.31 8.54 20.50
C MET A 11 0.47 8.52 19.21
N ASN A 12 0.71 7.53 18.34
CA ASN A 12 0.00 7.40 17.07
C ASN A 12 -1.46 7.02 17.26
N ARG A 13 -1.74 6.00 18.09
CA ARG A 13 -3.10 5.49 18.33
C ARG A 13 -4.02 6.56 18.89
N PHE A 14 -3.55 7.31 19.89
CA PHE A 14 -4.32 8.40 20.50
C PHE A 14 -4.06 9.76 19.84
N GLN A 15 -3.32 9.75 18.71
CA GLN A 15 -3.07 10.91 17.85
C GLN A 15 -2.45 12.10 18.59
N LEU A 16 -1.69 11.84 19.66
CA LEU A 16 -1.08 12.87 20.50
C LEU A 16 0.02 13.64 19.76
N ASN A 17 0.62 13.04 18.73
CA ASN A 17 1.62 13.65 17.84
C ASN A 17 1.00 14.40 16.64
N PHE A 18 -0.32 14.45 16.49
CA PHE A 18 -0.94 15.06 15.31
C PHE A 18 -0.80 16.59 15.37
N LYS A 19 -0.78 17.23 14.19
CA LYS A 19 -0.60 18.69 14.02
C LYS A 19 -1.52 19.53 14.90
N ARG A 20 -2.76 19.10 15.16
CA ARG A 20 -3.68 19.81 16.06
C ARG A 20 -3.19 19.86 17.53
N ASN A 21 -2.46 18.85 17.97
CA ASN A 21 -1.93 18.74 19.33
C ASN A 21 -0.56 19.39 19.45
N VAL A 22 0.38 19.10 18.55
CA VAL A 22 1.78 19.55 18.65
C VAL A 22 2.17 20.67 17.68
N GLY A 23 1.24 21.16 16.86
CA GLY A 23 1.51 22.16 15.83
C GLY A 23 2.13 21.57 14.56
N ALA A 24 2.32 22.42 13.55
CA ALA A 24 2.94 22.04 12.28
C ALA A 24 4.48 22.01 12.41
N VAL A 25 5.01 21.17 13.30
CA VAL A 25 6.41 21.23 13.78
C VAL A 25 7.44 21.38 12.65
N SER A 26 7.28 20.66 11.55
CA SER A 26 8.19 20.74 10.40
C SER A 26 8.13 22.09 9.66
N ASP A 27 6.97 22.74 9.61
CA ASP A 27 6.84 24.06 8.99
C ASP A 27 7.33 25.14 9.95
N GLU A 28 6.97 25.02 11.23
CA GLU A 28 7.35 25.97 12.28
C GLU A 28 8.87 26.01 12.51
N ILE A 29 9.56 24.87 12.50
CA ILE A 29 11.02 24.85 12.63
C ILE A 29 11.74 25.49 11.43
N ARG A 30 11.17 25.39 10.22
CA ARG A 30 11.70 26.07 9.03
C ARG A 30 11.50 27.58 9.10
N LYS A 31 10.35 28.05 9.61
CA LYS A 31 10.10 29.48 9.87
C LYS A 31 11.04 30.03 10.94
N CYS A 32 11.25 29.28 12.02
CA CYS A 32 12.14 29.64 13.12
C CYS A 32 13.62 29.69 12.69
N ALA A 33 14.05 28.78 11.83
CA ALA A 33 15.45 28.59 11.42
C ALA A 33 16.44 28.65 12.62
N PRO A 34 16.22 27.85 13.68
CA PRO A 34 16.95 27.98 14.94
C PRO A 34 18.42 27.58 14.78
N LYS A 35 19.34 28.29 15.45
CA LYS A 35 20.78 27.97 15.45
C LYS A 35 21.12 26.94 16.53
N SER A 36 20.24 26.75 17.50
CA SER A 36 20.40 25.78 18.58
C SER A 36 19.08 25.10 18.94
N ARG A 37 19.17 23.98 19.66
CA ARG A 37 17.99 23.34 20.27
C ARG A 37 17.31 24.26 21.31
N GLY A 38 18.06 25.14 21.94
CA GLY A 38 17.54 26.13 22.89
C GLY A 38 16.64 27.14 22.18
N ASP A 39 17.10 27.69 21.06
CA ASP A 39 16.36 28.64 20.23
C ASP A 39 15.04 28.02 19.76
N TRP A 40 15.11 26.76 19.30
CA TRP A 40 13.93 26.01 18.91
C TRP A 40 12.95 25.82 20.07
N LYS A 41 13.45 25.41 21.25
CA LYS A 41 12.63 25.18 22.43
C LYS A 41 11.92 26.47 22.87
N GLN A 42 12.64 27.59 22.87
CA GLN A 42 12.07 28.90 23.20
C GLN A 42 10.99 29.29 22.21
N TYR A 43 11.31 29.27 20.90
CA TYR A 43 10.34 29.60 19.85
C TYR A 43 9.10 28.71 19.92
N TYR A 44 9.27 27.40 20.03
CA TYR A 44 8.16 26.45 20.07
C TYR A 44 7.23 26.74 21.26
N PHE A 45 7.79 26.95 22.45
CA PHE A 45 7.00 27.18 23.66
C PHE A 45 6.35 28.56 23.74
N THR A 46 6.82 29.52 22.96
CA THR A 46 6.21 30.86 22.85
C THR A 46 5.19 30.92 21.70
N GLU A 47 5.53 30.39 20.52
CA GLU A 47 4.78 30.65 19.28
C GLU A 47 3.88 29.47 18.84
N VAL A 48 4.16 28.24 19.24
CA VAL A 48 3.49 27.05 18.71
C VAL A 48 2.56 26.40 19.74
N ARG A 49 3.11 25.95 20.87
CA ARG A 49 2.38 25.32 21.98
C ARG A 49 3.12 25.59 23.28
N SER A 50 2.42 25.87 24.36
CA SER A 50 3.07 26.07 25.67
C SER A 50 3.75 24.80 26.19
N LYS A 51 4.69 24.99 27.12
CA LYS A 51 5.37 23.88 27.79
C LYS A 51 4.36 23.02 28.57
N GLU A 52 3.44 23.66 29.26
CA GLU A 52 2.40 23.04 30.08
C GLU A 52 1.50 22.13 29.24
N HIS A 53 1.14 22.56 28.02
CA HIS A 53 0.36 21.76 27.08
C HIS A 53 1.11 20.49 26.66
N ILE A 54 2.41 20.59 26.37
CA ILE A 54 3.22 19.41 26.02
C ILE A 54 3.37 18.45 27.21
N GLU A 55 3.54 18.98 28.43
CA GLU A 55 3.55 18.16 29.63
C GLU A 55 2.19 17.48 29.86
N GLU A 56 1.07 18.16 29.61
CA GLU A 56 -0.27 17.59 29.69
C GLU A 56 -0.49 16.46 28.68
N LEU A 57 -0.02 16.62 27.44
CA LEU A 57 -0.02 15.52 26.46
C LEU A 57 0.80 14.32 26.96
N GLY A 58 1.93 14.58 27.65
CA GLY A 58 2.73 13.56 28.31
C GLY A 58 1.97 12.80 29.41
N ARG A 59 1.25 13.52 30.28
CA ARG A 59 0.39 12.93 31.33
C ARG A 59 -0.78 12.14 30.74
N LYS A 60 -1.43 12.67 29.70
CA LYS A 60 -2.47 11.96 28.93
C LYS A 60 -1.94 10.67 28.34
N ARG A 61 -0.74 10.70 27.74
CA ARG A 61 -0.10 9.49 27.20
C ARG A 61 0.12 8.45 28.30
N HIS A 62 0.61 8.87 29.48
CA HIS A 62 0.83 7.96 30.59
C HIS A 62 -0.47 7.23 30.95
N ILE A 63 -1.55 7.95 31.22
CA ILE A 63 -2.88 7.38 31.52
C ILE A 63 -3.34 6.41 30.41
N LYS A 64 -3.20 6.80 29.15
CA LYS A 64 -3.58 5.95 28.02
C LYS A 64 -2.78 4.65 27.94
N ILE A 65 -1.52 4.65 28.35
CA ILE A 65 -0.71 3.43 28.39
C ILE A 65 -1.09 2.60 29.61
N THR A 66 -1.06 3.20 30.81
CA THR A 66 -1.14 2.45 32.07
C THR A 66 -2.54 1.96 32.40
N GLU A 67 -3.57 2.64 31.92
CA GLU A 67 -4.97 2.27 32.20
C GLU A 67 -5.62 1.64 30.97
N VAL A 68 -5.66 2.36 29.85
CA VAL A 68 -6.42 1.92 28.67
C VAL A 68 -5.72 0.75 27.96
N ILE A 69 -4.46 0.93 27.55
CA ILE A 69 -3.72 -0.13 26.84
C ILE A 69 -3.50 -1.33 27.77
N SER A 70 -3.13 -1.13 29.04
CA SER A 70 -2.95 -2.24 29.98
C SER A 70 -4.23 -3.07 30.11
N ALA A 71 -5.38 -2.44 30.37
CA ALA A 71 -6.65 -3.16 30.49
C ALA A 71 -7.03 -3.88 29.20
N GLU A 72 -6.79 -3.28 28.03
CA GLU A 72 -7.03 -3.95 26.75
C GLU A 72 -6.12 -5.16 26.55
N VAL A 73 -4.84 -5.05 26.91
CA VAL A 73 -3.89 -6.17 26.81
C VAL A 73 -4.25 -7.29 27.77
N GLU A 74 -4.66 -6.95 29.00
CA GLU A 74 -5.12 -7.92 30.00
C GLU A 74 -6.37 -8.69 29.57
N ASN A 75 -7.20 -8.09 28.70
CA ASN A 75 -8.39 -8.72 28.15
C ASN A 75 -8.11 -9.65 26.94
N ILE A 76 -6.88 -9.66 26.40
CA ILE A 76 -6.52 -10.54 25.28
C ILE A 76 -6.20 -11.93 25.82
N THR A 77 -6.92 -12.92 25.32
CA THR A 77 -6.69 -14.33 25.67
C THR A 77 -5.70 -14.99 24.69
N GLU A 78 -5.21 -16.18 25.06
CA GLU A 78 -4.40 -17.01 24.16
C GLU A 78 -5.20 -17.43 22.91
N ASP A 79 -6.48 -17.77 23.09
CA ASP A 79 -7.39 -18.15 22.00
C ASP A 79 -7.60 -17.00 21.01
N ASP A 80 -7.78 -15.75 21.48
CA ASP A 80 -7.86 -14.59 20.59
C ASP A 80 -6.62 -14.47 19.69
N CYS A 81 -5.43 -14.74 20.26
CA CYS A 81 -4.18 -14.70 19.51
C CYS A 81 -4.10 -15.83 18.48
N ILE A 82 -4.47 -17.05 18.86
CA ILE A 82 -4.47 -18.22 17.97
C ILE A 82 -5.48 -18.05 16.84
N GLU A 83 -6.71 -17.65 17.15
CA GLU A 83 -7.75 -17.37 16.16
C GLU A 83 -7.34 -16.26 15.19
N TYR A 84 -6.73 -15.19 15.71
CA TYR A 84 -6.21 -14.13 14.85
C TYR A 84 -5.14 -14.66 13.89
N MET A 85 -4.25 -15.55 14.34
CA MET A 85 -3.26 -16.19 13.48
C MET A 85 -3.91 -17.06 12.39
N TYR A 86 -4.93 -17.87 12.72
CA TYR A 86 -5.68 -18.61 11.72
C TYR A 86 -6.36 -17.70 10.71
N LYS A 87 -7.02 -16.65 11.17
CA LYS A 87 -7.65 -15.64 10.30
C LYS A 87 -6.64 -14.97 9.37
N MET A 88 -5.45 -14.66 9.87
CA MET A 88 -4.40 -14.02 9.10
C MET A 88 -3.82 -14.95 8.02
N VAL A 89 -3.56 -16.21 8.38
CA VAL A 89 -2.83 -17.15 7.51
C VAL A 89 -3.76 -17.90 6.57
N ILE A 90 -4.94 -18.30 7.03
CA ILE A 90 -5.91 -19.08 6.24
C ILE A 90 -6.90 -18.14 5.57
N ASP A 91 -7.77 -17.49 6.35
CA ASP A 91 -8.91 -16.76 5.81
C ASP A 91 -8.48 -15.61 4.89
N ARG A 92 -7.59 -14.74 5.37
CA ARG A 92 -7.15 -13.58 4.58
C ARG A 92 -6.36 -13.98 3.33
N THR A 93 -5.58 -15.05 3.39
CA THR A 93 -4.84 -15.57 2.23
C THR A 93 -5.81 -16.11 1.18
N TYR A 94 -6.80 -16.90 1.61
CA TYR A 94 -7.83 -17.44 0.73
C TYR A 94 -8.73 -16.34 0.14
N ASP A 95 -9.15 -15.38 0.95
CA ASP A 95 -9.92 -14.21 0.50
C ASP A 95 -9.14 -13.38 -0.53
N GLY A 96 -7.84 -13.21 -0.30
CA GLY A 96 -6.91 -12.58 -1.24
C GLY A 96 -6.87 -13.31 -2.57
N TYR A 97 -6.63 -14.63 -2.52
CA TYR A 97 -6.56 -15.50 -3.71
C TYR A 97 -7.89 -15.53 -4.48
N THR A 98 -9.02 -15.71 -3.80
CA THR A 98 -10.34 -15.72 -4.46
C THR A 98 -10.68 -14.38 -5.10
N THR A 99 -10.26 -13.27 -4.48
CA THR A 99 -10.42 -11.92 -5.06
C THR A 99 -9.58 -11.76 -6.32
N GLU A 100 -8.34 -12.27 -6.31
CA GLU A 100 -7.45 -12.30 -7.47
C GLU A 100 -8.07 -13.14 -8.60
N ILE A 101 -8.51 -14.37 -8.32
CA ILE A 101 -9.22 -15.22 -9.29
C ILE A 101 -10.41 -14.49 -9.91
N LYS A 102 -11.28 -13.91 -9.09
CA LYS A 102 -12.49 -13.23 -9.57
C LYS A 102 -12.17 -12.02 -10.45
N THR A 103 -11.08 -11.32 -10.18
CA THR A 103 -10.68 -10.14 -10.94
C THR A 103 -9.97 -10.54 -12.23
N ILE A 104 -9.04 -11.48 -12.18
CA ILE A 104 -8.19 -11.87 -13.31
C ILE A 104 -8.90 -12.89 -14.20
N TYR A 105 -9.28 -14.04 -13.67
CA TYR A 105 -9.94 -15.08 -14.45
C TYR A 105 -11.42 -14.80 -14.68
N GLY A 106 -12.07 -14.14 -13.72
CA GLY A 106 -13.50 -13.84 -13.81
C GLY A 106 -13.85 -12.59 -14.61
N GLN A 107 -13.05 -11.52 -14.57
CA GLN A 107 -13.36 -10.29 -15.31
C GLN A 107 -12.42 -10.08 -16.49
N LEU A 108 -11.12 -10.00 -16.23
CA LEU A 108 -10.14 -9.66 -17.26
C LEU A 108 -10.10 -10.69 -18.39
N GLN A 109 -10.01 -11.98 -18.04
CA GLN A 109 -10.01 -13.07 -19.00
C GLN A 109 -11.32 -13.14 -19.80
N GLU A 110 -12.48 -12.94 -19.19
CA GLU A 110 -13.77 -12.86 -19.90
C GLU A 110 -13.81 -11.67 -20.87
N MET A 111 -13.34 -10.49 -20.45
CA MET A 111 -13.30 -9.29 -21.30
C MET A 111 -12.34 -9.43 -22.48
N LEU A 112 -11.23 -10.14 -22.31
CA LEU A 112 -10.21 -10.36 -23.35
C LEU A 112 -10.51 -11.58 -24.24
N GLY A 113 -11.29 -12.55 -23.75
CA GLY A 113 -11.62 -13.77 -24.48
C GLY A 113 -10.44 -14.73 -24.72
N VAL A 114 -9.36 -14.60 -23.94
CA VAL A 114 -8.14 -15.41 -24.06
C VAL A 114 -7.68 -15.89 -22.69
N LYS A 115 -7.04 -17.07 -22.63
CA LYS A 115 -6.52 -17.64 -21.39
C LYS A 115 -5.42 -16.75 -20.81
N ILE A 116 -5.53 -16.46 -19.51
CA ILE A 116 -4.51 -15.79 -18.70
C ILE A 116 -3.86 -16.84 -17.80
N GLU A 117 -2.55 -16.75 -17.59
CA GLU A 117 -1.78 -17.68 -16.78
C GLU A 117 -0.92 -16.90 -15.76
N PRO A 118 -0.71 -17.44 -14.54
CA PRO A 118 0.17 -16.80 -13.56
C PRO A 118 1.61 -16.86 -14.04
N ALA A 119 2.36 -15.78 -13.88
CA ALA A 119 3.76 -15.74 -14.27
C ALA A 119 4.63 -16.56 -13.29
N PRO A 120 5.73 -17.18 -13.76
CA PRO A 120 6.72 -17.77 -12.86
C PRO A 120 7.34 -16.71 -11.94
N ASP A 121 7.77 -17.09 -10.73
CA ASP A 121 8.45 -16.20 -9.77
C ASP A 121 9.62 -15.42 -10.37
N GLU A 122 10.35 -16.01 -11.32
CA GLU A 122 11.46 -15.35 -12.00
C GLU A 122 10.98 -14.12 -12.79
N TRP A 123 9.79 -14.18 -13.38
CA TRP A 123 9.25 -13.10 -14.19
C TRP A 123 8.78 -11.92 -13.34
N ASP A 124 8.16 -12.19 -12.19
CA ASP A 124 7.85 -11.16 -11.20
C ASP A 124 9.13 -10.42 -10.78
N ARG A 125 10.17 -11.16 -10.38
CA ARG A 125 11.42 -10.57 -9.89
C ARG A 125 12.22 -9.80 -10.95
N LEU A 126 12.28 -10.32 -12.18
CA LEU A 126 13.10 -9.73 -13.24
C LEU A 126 12.37 -8.68 -14.06
N TYR A 127 11.06 -8.86 -14.25
CA TYR A 127 10.28 -8.09 -15.19
C TYR A 127 9.16 -7.29 -14.52
N ASN A 128 8.75 -7.62 -13.30
CA ASN A 128 7.52 -7.13 -12.66
C ASN A 128 6.31 -7.51 -13.53
N VAL A 129 6.10 -8.82 -13.67
CA VAL A 129 4.98 -9.40 -14.40
C VAL A 129 4.30 -10.43 -13.50
N ASP A 130 3.06 -10.17 -13.13
CA ASP A 130 2.25 -11.04 -12.24
C ASP A 130 1.57 -12.17 -13.04
N PHE A 131 1.06 -11.86 -14.23
CA PHE A 131 0.38 -12.80 -15.12
C PHE A 131 0.83 -12.62 -16.56
N PHE A 132 0.53 -13.58 -17.43
CA PHE A 132 0.79 -13.46 -18.86
C PHE A 132 -0.33 -14.05 -19.71
N ILE A 133 -0.34 -13.63 -20.97
CA ILE A 133 -1.14 -14.22 -22.05
C ILE A 133 -0.17 -14.77 -23.08
N LYS A 134 -0.31 -16.05 -23.43
CA LYS A 134 0.49 -16.69 -24.47
C LYS A 134 -0.19 -16.60 -25.83
N ILE A 135 0.51 -16.03 -26.81
CA ILE A 135 0.10 -15.96 -28.21
C ILE A 135 1.16 -16.66 -29.05
N ASN A 136 0.90 -17.92 -29.42
CA ASN A 136 1.88 -18.80 -30.07
C ASN A 136 3.18 -18.93 -29.24
N ASP A 137 4.30 -18.45 -29.78
CA ASP A 137 5.63 -18.43 -29.16
C ASP A 137 5.94 -17.12 -28.42
N LYS A 138 5.00 -16.16 -28.41
CA LYS A 138 5.14 -14.84 -27.79
C LYS A 138 4.27 -14.71 -26.53
N TYR A 139 4.65 -13.78 -25.67
CA TYR A 139 4.00 -13.56 -24.38
C TYR A 139 3.71 -12.08 -24.16
N ILE A 140 2.48 -11.78 -23.75
CA ILE A 140 2.08 -10.46 -23.24
C ILE A 140 2.10 -10.54 -21.71
N GLY A 141 2.80 -9.62 -21.04
CA GLY A 141 2.85 -9.55 -19.59
C GLY A 141 1.73 -8.67 -19.03
N LEU A 142 1.24 -9.00 -17.84
CA LEU A 142 0.21 -8.26 -17.12
C LEU A 142 0.69 -8.02 -15.69
N GLN A 143 0.72 -6.76 -15.28
CA GLN A 143 1.02 -6.35 -13.90
C GLN A 143 -0.26 -5.81 -13.26
N ILE A 144 -0.71 -6.42 -12.17
CA ILE A 144 -1.94 -6.11 -11.47
C ILE A 144 -1.60 -5.23 -10.27
N LYS A 145 -2.19 -4.03 -10.21
CA LYS A 145 -2.02 -3.12 -9.08
C LYS A 145 -3.37 -2.83 -8.43
N PRO A 146 -3.60 -3.25 -7.17
CA PRO A 146 -4.77 -2.81 -6.43
C PRO A 146 -4.60 -1.34 -6.04
N ALA A 147 -5.60 -0.52 -6.36
CA ALA A 147 -5.69 0.85 -5.87
C ALA A 147 -6.81 0.95 -4.84
N SER A 148 -6.46 1.34 -3.62
CA SER A 148 -7.42 1.57 -2.52
C SER A 148 -8.28 2.83 -2.73
N GLY A 149 -8.00 3.60 -3.79
CA GLY A 149 -8.68 4.84 -4.17
C GLY A 149 -7.89 5.64 -5.20
N VAL A 150 -8.50 6.70 -5.77
CA VAL A 150 -7.90 7.55 -6.83
C VAL A 150 -6.58 8.21 -6.38
N SER A 151 -6.41 8.46 -5.08
CA SER A 151 -5.22 9.08 -4.49
C SER A 151 -3.93 8.26 -4.66
N HIS A 152 -4.01 6.96 -4.92
CA HIS A 152 -2.84 6.10 -5.11
C HIS A 152 -2.36 6.02 -6.57
N ILE A 153 -3.17 6.54 -7.50
CA ILE A 153 -2.88 6.49 -8.95
C ILE A 153 -1.54 7.19 -9.30
N PRO A 154 -1.18 8.37 -8.73
CA PRO A 154 0.11 8.99 -9.02
C PRO A 154 1.32 8.14 -8.61
N GLN A 155 1.20 7.36 -7.53
CA GLN A 155 2.26 6.47 -7.07
C GLN A 155 2.44 5.28 -8.02
N ILE A 156 1.33 4.73 -8.54
CA ILE A 156 1.33 3.68 -9.57
C ILE A 156 2.03 4.17 -10.84
N PHE A 157 1.78 5.40 -11.29
CA PHE A 157 2.47 5.97 -12.46
C PHE A 157 3.98 6.17 -12.24
N LYS A 158 4.39 6.55 -11.02
CA LYS A 158 5.80 6.64 -10.67
C LYS A 158 6.48 5.27 -10.70
N GLU A 159 5.80 4.24 -10.17
CA GLU A 159 6.26 2.85 -10.23
C GLU A 159 6.40 2.35 -11.67
N TYR A 160 5.39 2.60 -12.51
CA TYR A 160 5.41 2.29 -13.94
C TYR A 160 6.64 2.89 -14.64
N SER A 161 6.96 4.15 -14.34
CA SER A 161 8.14 4.83 -14.89
C SER A 161 9.46 4.18 -14.47
N LEU A 162 9.53 3.65 -13.24
CA LEU A 162 10.70 2.92 -12.73
C LEU A 162 10.82 1.53 -13.38
N GLN A 163 9.69 0.86 -13.65
CA GLN A 163 9.62 -0.48 -14.23
C GLN A 163 9.68 -0.49 -15.76
N ALA A 164 9.60 0.66 -16.42
CA ALA A 164 9.70 0.76 -17.88
C ALA A 164 10.94 0.04 -18.46
N LYS A 165 12.08 0.07 -17.75
CA LYS A 165 13.30 -0.64 -18.17
C LYS A 165 13.15 -2.16 -18.11
N THR A 166 12.47 -2.71 -17.11
CA THR A 166 12.28 -4.16 -16.98
C THR A 166 11.23 -4.65 -17.97
N HIS A 167 10.16 -3.87 -18.20
CA HIS A 167 9.16 -4.16 -19.22
C HIS A 167 9.73 -4.17 -20.63
N LYS A 168 10.66 -3.25 -20.93
CA LYS A 168 11.36 -3.24 -22.21
C LYS A 168 12.16 -4.53 -22.42
N LYS A 169 12.89 -4.99 -21.40
CA LYS A 169 13.61 -6.28 -21.43
C LYS A 169 12.67 -7.46 -21.62
N PHE A 170 11.50 -7.45 -20.97
CA PHE A 170 10.47 -8.46 -21.18
C PHE A 170 10.03 -8.49 -22.65
N THR A 171 9.69 -7.32 -23.21
CA THR A 171 9.22 -7.18 -24.59
C THR A 171 10.28 -7.64 -25.59
N GLU A 172 11.55 -7.27 -25.37
CA GLU A 172 12.68 -7.70 -26.20
C GLU A 172 12.90 -9.22 -26.17
N LYS A 173 12.67 -9.86 -25.01
CA LYS A 173 12.87 -11.31 -24.82
C LYS A 173 11.68 -12.15 -25.29
N PHE A 174 10.46 -11.68 -25.07
CA PHE A 174 9.24 -12.48 -25.23
C PHE A 174 8.27 -11.95 -26.31
N GLY A 175 8.60 -10.82 -26.94
CA GLY A 175 7.91 -10.27 -28.11
C GLY A 175 6.66 -9.44 -27.83
N GLY A 176 5.95 -9.66 -26.71
CA GLY A 176 4.76 -8.89 -26.34
C GLY A 176 5.05 -7.84 -25.25
N LYS A 177 4.20 -6.81 -25.20
CA LYS A 177 4.31 -5.73 -24.21
C LYS A 177 3.85 -6.20 -22.82
N VAL A 178 4.19 -5.39 -21.81
CA VAL A 178 3.65 -5.53 -20.44
C VAL A 178 2.64 -4.43 -20.18
N PHE A 179 1.45 -4.81 -19.71
CA PHE A 179 0.34 -3.89 -19.43
C PHE A 179 0.05 -3.78 -17.93
N TYR A 180 -0.24 -2.58 -17.46
CA TYR A 180 -0.66 -2.33 -16.09
C TYR A 180 -2.18 -2.39 -15.97
N ILE A 181 -2.68 -3.15 -15.00
CA ILE A 181 -4.11 -3.33 -14.77
C ILE A 181 -4.40 -2.86 -13.35
N ILE A 182 -5.15 -1.77 -13.27
CA ILE A 182 -5.50 -1.13 -12.01
C ILE A 182 -6.85 -1.70 -11.57
N SER A 183 -6.88 -2.39 -10.43
CA SER A 183 -8.12 -2.85 -9.82
C SER A 183 -8.50 -1.98 -8.63
N ILE A 184 -9.72 -1.43 -8.63
CA ILE A 184 -10.26 -0.65 -7.51
C ILE A 184 -11.38 -1.42 -6.83
N LYS A 185 -11.48 -1.29 -5.50
CA LYS A 185 -12.62 -1.82 -4.76
C LYS A 185 -13.81 -0.87 -4.91
N LYS A 186 -14.92 -1.36 -5.45
CA LYS A 186 -16.21 -0.66 -5.56
C LYS A 186 -17.27 -1.44 -4.78
N GLY A 187 -17.60 -0.96 -3.58
CA GLY A 187 -18.40 -1.73 -2.62
C GLY A 187 -17.64 -3.00 -2.20
N ASP A 188 -18.28 -4.16 -2.32
CA ASP A 188 -17.67 -5.45 -1.95
C ASP A 188 -16.92 -6.15 -3.10
N LYS A 189 -16.88 -5.55 -4.29
CA LYS A 189 -16.24 -6.15 -5.47
C LYS A 189 -15.04 -5.34 -5.94
N LYS A 190 -13.99 -6.03 -6.42
CA LYS A 190 -12.93 -5.39 -7.19
C LYS A 190 -13.33 -5.31 -8.66
N THR A 191 -13.07 -4.18 -9.29
CA THR A 191 -13.34 -3.94 -10.71
C THR A 191 -12.13 -3.30 -11.38
N ILE A 192 -11.89 -3.60 -12.65
CA ILE A 192 -10.84 -2.97 -13.44
C ILE A 192 -11.19 -1.50 -13.68
N SER A 193 -10.28 -0.60 -13.30
CA SER A 193 -10.47 0.84 -13.35
C SER A 193 -10.07 1.44 -14.68
N ASN A 194 -8.92 1.04 -15.23
CA ASN A 194 -8.36 1.54 -16.48
C ASN A 194 -8.87 0.70 -17.66
N LYS A 195 -10.16 0.84 -17.99
CA LYS A 195 -10.82 0.00 -19.00
C LYS A 195 -10.19 0.12 -20.39
N GLU A 196 -9.58 1.25 -20.71
CA GLU A 196 -8.82 1.50 -21.94
C GLU A 196 -7.71 0.47 -22.18
N VAL A 197 -7.10 -0.07 -21.11
CA VAL A 197 -6.04 -1.07 -21.23
C VAL A 197 -6.54 -2.38 -21.86
N ILE A 198 -7.83 -2.67 -21.75
CA ILE A 198 -8.44 -3.86 -22.33
C ILE A 198 -8.34 -3.81 -23.86
N ASP A 199 -8.62 -2.65 -24.44
CA ASP A 199 -8.57 -2.46 -25.89
C ASP A 199 -7.12 -2.42 -26.39
N GLU A 200 -6.19 -1.89 -25.59
CA GLU A 200 -4.76 -1.94 -25.89
C GLU A 200 -4.22 -3.39 -25.87
N ILE A 201 -4.61 -4.19 -24.88
CA ILE A 201 -4.24 -5.61 -24.80
C ILE A 201 -4.81 -6.38 -26.00
N LYS A 202 -6.09 -6.16 -26.35
CA LYS A 202 -6.71 -6.77 -27.54
C LYS A 202 -5.96 -6.42 -28.82
N SER A 203 -5.59 -5.15 -28.98
CA SER A 203 -4.82 -4.69 -30.13
C SER A 203 -3.44 -5.34 -30.20
N GLU A 204 -2.77 -5.52 -29.05
CA GLU A 204 -1.48 -6.23 -29.02
C GLU A 204 -1.67 -7.73 -29.28
N ILE A 205 -2.73 -8.35 -28.78
CA ILE A 205 -3.08 -9.74 -29.11
C ILE A 205 -3.23 -9.88 -30.63
N ASP A 206 -4.00 -9.02 -31.27
CA ASP A 206 -4.25 -9.10 -32.72
C ASP A 206 -3.00 -8.81 -33.55
N LYS A 207 -2.13 -7.91 -33.10
CA LYS A 207 -0.80 -7.68 -33.71
C LYS A 207 0.13 -8.90 -33.60
N LEU A 208 0.02 -9.67 -32.53
CA LEU A 208 0.87 -10.85 -32.30
C LEU A 208 0.29 -12.13 -32.90
N LYS A 209 -0.99 -12.14 -33.29
CA LYS A 209 -1.58 -13.18 -34.14
C LYS A 209 -0.94 -13.08 -35.55
N PRO A 210 -0.68 -14.22 -36.19
CA PRO A 210 -0.14 -14.28 -37.55
C PRO A 210 -1.13 -13.79 -38.60
#